data_AF-A0AAD7X3R9-F1
#
_entry.id   AF-A0AAD7X3R9-F1
#
_cell.length_a   1.000
_cell.length_b   1.000
_cell.length_c   1.000
_cell.angle_alpha   90.00
_cell.angle_beta   90.00
_cell.angle_gamma   90.00
#
_symmetry.space_group_name_H-M   'P 1'
#
loop_
_entity.id
_entity.type
_entity.pdbx_description
1 polymer ?
#
loop_
_entity_poly.entity_id
_entity_poly.type
_entity_poly.pdbx_seq_one_letter_code
_entity_poly.pdbx_strand_id
1 'polypeptide(L)'
;MYITPSPDNLMVWDAVFFVHQGYYTDSILKFRLIFPSNYPEQPPTVQFLTDVFHPLISQQDGTFNLAPRFRPWRPKEHHVFDVLHWVKAAFKKHALDDVKEADCFNKEAYRYEPHPLISFPATAVLTQLLRRLYHDTTSSFAALATQSSMLSQSASALFDKDHPSMAGKGSHSMQFKELKPDQLDALRKKLGLQDWEDVAES
;
A
#
# COMPACT_ATOMS: atom_id res chain seq x y z
N MET A 1 -9.76 -1.98 -4.14
CA MET A 1 -9.45 -0.56 -3.84
C MET A 1 -10.73 0.21 -4.05
N TYR A 2 -11.06 1.10 -3.13
CA TYR A 2 -12.17 2.05 -3.27
C TYR A 2 -11.57 3.43 -3.44
N ILE A 3 -12.13 4.22 -4.35
CA ILE A 3 -11.64 5.56 -4.68
C ILE A 3 -12.85 6.48 -4.78
N THR A 4 -12.78 7.65 -4.15
CA THR A 4 -13.79 8.70 -4.26
C THR A 4 -13.11 10.06 -4.41
N PRO A 5 -13.62 10.96 -5.26
CA PRO A 5 -13.22 12.36 -5.20
C PRO A 5 -13.54 12.95 -3.82
N SER A 6 -12.66 13.82 -3.33
CA SER A 6 -12.90 14.61 -2.13
C SER A 6 -14.09 15.55 -2.38
N PRO A 7 -14.99 15.73 -1.39
CA PRO A 7 -16.12 16.66 -1.52
C PRO A 7 -15.68 18.12 -1.69
N ASP A 8 -14.49 18.47 -1.17
CA ASP A 8 -13.99 19.84 -1.19
C ASP A 8 -13.22 20.17 -2.48
N ASN A 9 -12.60 19.16 -3.10
CA ASN A 9 -11.77 19.35 -4.30
C ASN A 9 -11.74 18.10 -5.19
N LEU A 10 -12.27 18.21 -6.40
CA LEU A 10 -12.28 17.14 -7.41
C LEU A 10 -10.88 16.73 -7.90
N MET A 11 -9.87 17.59 -7.72
CA MET A 11 -8.46 17.28 -8.01
C MET A 11 -7.78 16.54 -6.87
N VAL A 12 -8.52 16.14 -5.84
CA VAL A 12 -8.03 15.32 -4.73
C VAL A 12 -8.93 14.11 -4.61
N TRP A 13 -8.39 12.91 -4.78
CA TRP A 13 -9.17 11.67 -4.62
C TRP A 13 -8.65 10.91 -3.42
N ASP A 14 -9.55 10.57 -2.51
CA ASP A 14 -9.23 9.71 -1.38
C ASP A 14 -9.49 8.26 -1.77
N ALA A 15 -8.66 7.37 -1.25
CA ALA A 15 -8.70 5.96 -1.60
C ALA A 15 -8.36 5.07 -0.41
N VAL A 16 -8.95 3.87 -0.43
CA VAL A 16 -8.59 2.78 0.47
C VAL A 16 -8.22 1.54 -0.33
N PHE A 17 -7.07 0.98 0.00
CA PHE A 17 -6.56 -0.26 -0.56
C PHE A 17 -6.53 -1.37 0.50
N PHE A 18 -7.33 -2.40 0.25
CA PHE A 18 -7.32 -3.65 0.99
C PHE A 18 -6.35 -4.62 0.30
N VAL A 19 -5.29 -5.00 1.01
CA VAL A 19 -4.29 -5.96 0.53
C VAL A 19 -4.67 -7.35 1.02
N HIS A 20 -4.66 -8.33 0.12
CA HIS A 20 -5.12 -9.70 0.45
C HIS A 20 -4.01 -10.76 0.36
N GLN A 21 -2.83 -10.41 -0.17
CA GLN A 21 -1.75 -11.35 -0.43
C GLN A 21 -0.38 -10.68 -0.30
N GLY A 22 0.65 -11.47 0.00
CA GLY A 22 2.04 -11.02 0.13
C GLY A 22 2.40 -10.55 1.53
N TYR A 23 3.51 -9.81 1.65
CA TYR A 23 4.02 -9.35 2.95
C TYR A 23 3.09 -8.38 3.69
N TYR A 24 2.19 -7.73 2.96
CA TYR A 24 1.25 -6.75 3.49
C TYR A 24 -0.18 -7.30 3.59
N THR A 25 -0.35 -8.62 3.64
CA THR A 25 -1.67 -9.26 3.71
C THR A 25 -2.49 -8.68 4.87
N ASP A 26 -3.78 -8.51 4.61
CA ASP A 26 -4.78 -7.91 5.49
C ASP A 26 -4.60 -6.40 5.77
N SER A 27 -3.60 -5.74 5.17
CA SER A 27 -3.44 -4.29 5.32
C SER A 27 -4.65 -3.49 4.81
N ILE A 28 -5.02 -2.45 5.57
CA ILE A 28 -6.02 -1.45 5.17
C ILE A 28 -5.31 -0.10 5.00
N LEU A 29 -4.96 0.21 3.76
CA LEU A 29 -4.09 1.34 3.44
C LEU A 29 -4.89 2.51 2.88
N LYS A 30 -4.97 3.60 3.64
CA LYS A 30 -5.56 4.86 3.21
C LYS A 30 -4.50 5.66 2.46
N PHE A 31 -4.85 6.19 1.29
CA PHE A 31 -3.97 7.06 0.52
C PHE A 31 -4.79 8.06 -0.29
N ARG A 32 -4.11 9.06 -0.85
CA ARG A 32 -4.71 10.14 -1.61
C ARG A 32 -3.98 10.31 -2.94
N LEU A 33 -4.74 10.58 -4.00
CA LEU A 33 -4.22 11.06 -5.27
C LEU A 33 -4.47 12.56 -5.35
N ILE A 34 -3.42 13.32 -5.63
CA ILE A 34 -3.46 14.78 -5.78
C ILE A 34 -3.09 15.09 -7.22
N PHE A 35 -4.06 15.56 -7.99
CA PHE A 35 -3.86 15.91 -9.39
C PHE A 35 -3.31 17.34 -9.48
N PRO A 36 -2.20 17.56 -10.20
CA PRO A 36 -1.69 18.90 -10.42
C PRO A 36 -2.64 19.70 -11.32
N SER A 37 -2.55 21.03 -11.26
CA SER A 37 -3.41 21.92 -12.06
C SER A 37 -3.24 21.76 -13.57
N ASN A 38 -2.11 21.20 -14.01
CA ASN A 38 -1.80 20.92 -15.41
C ASN A 38 -1.94 19.43 -15.77
N TYR A 39 -2.62 18.61 -14.97
CA TYR A 39 -2.92 17.22 -15.34
C TYR A 39 -3.65 17.17 -16.70
N PRO A 40 -3.26 16.29 -17.64
CA PRO A 40 -2.33 15.17 -17.51
C PRO A 40 -0.87 15.47 -17.88
N GLU A 41 -0.44 16.71 -18.09
CA GLU A 41 0.95 17.04 -18.47
C GLU A 41 1.98 16.59 -17.41
N GLN A 42 1.56 16.55 -16.14
CA GLN A 42 2.33 15.99 -15.03
C GLN A 42 1.55 14.84 -14.36
N PRO A 43 2.25 13.83 -13.79
CA PRO A 43 1.60 12.75 -13.06
C PRO A 43 0.91 13.27 -11.78
N PRO A 44 -0.14 12.59 -11.30
CA PRO A 44 -0.68 12.86 -9.98
C PRO A 44 0.33 12.44 -8.91
N THR A 45 0.30 13.10 -7.76
CA THR A 45 1.03 12.66 -6.57
C THR A 45 0.21 11.62 -5.83
N VAL A 46 0.83 10.52 -5.43
CA VAL A 46 0.22 9.51 -4.56
C VAL A 46 0.83 9.65 -3.18
N GLN A 47 0.00 9.90 -2.16
CA GLN A 47 0.42 10.10 -0.78
C GLN A 47 -0.31 9.10 0.12
N PHE A 48 0.44 8.21 0.77
CA PHE A 48 -0.10 7.31 1.78
C PHE A 48 -0.37 8.09 3.06
N LEU A 49 -1.60 7.93 3.55
CA LEU A 49 -2.03 8.48 4.82
C LEU A 49 -1.78 7.47 5.93
N THR A 50 -1.98 6.17 5.66
CA THR A 50 -1.58 5.11 6.61
C THR A 50 -0.06 4.98 6.65
N ASP A 51 0.48 4.80 7.86
CA ASP A 51 1.90 4.55 8.09
C ASP A 51 2.29 3.17 7.57
N VAL A 52 3.11 3.15 6.52
CA VAL A 52 3.51 1.92 5.84
C VAL A 52 5.01 1.83 5.67
N PHE A 53 5.58 0.73 6.16
CA PHE A 53 6.98 0.40 5.92
C PHE A 53 7.14 -0.25 4.54
N HIS A 54 7.44 0.54 3.52
CA HIS A 54 7.56 0.08 2.12
C HIS A 54 8.69 0.80 1.37
N PRO A 55 9.49 0.13 0.52
CA PRO A 55 10.66 0.72 -0.16
C PRO A 55 10.35 1.99 -0.97
N LEU A 56 9.23 1.98 -1.69
CA LEU A 56 8.78 3.11 -2.53
C LEU A 56 8.00 4.20 -1.78
N ILE A 57 7.77 4.07 -0.47
CA ILE A 57 7.00 5.06 0.33
C ILE A 57 7.95 5.82 1.23
N SER A 58 7.97 7.14 1.09
CA SER A 58 8.69 8.04 1.99
C SER A 58 8.11 7.97 3.41
N GLN A 59 8.98 7.79 4.40
CA GLN A 59 8.58 7.75 5.81
C GLN A 59 8.33 9.15 6.40
N GLN A 60 8.66 10.22 5.66
CA GLN A 60 8.54 11.60 6.16
C GLN A 60 7.15 12.18 5.93
N ASP A 61 6.56 11.85 4.77
CA ASP A 61 5.35 12.50 4.25
C ASP A 61 4.39 11.51 3.57
N GLY A 62 4.72 10.21 3.52
CA GLY A 62 3.92 9.19 2.87
C GLY A 62 3.95 9.21 1.34
N THR A 63 4.78 10.05 0.71
CA THR A 63 4.84 10.15 -0.75
C THR A 63 5.30 8.84 -1.37
N PHE A 64 4.57 8.35 -2.38
CA PHE A 64 4.87 7.12 -3.10
C PHE A 64 5.59 7.41 -4.43
N ASN A 65 6.68 6.67 -4.70
CA ASN A 65 7.47 6.87 -5.90
C ASN A 65 6.84 6.19 -7.14
N LEU A 66 6.41 7.01 -8.09
CA LEU A 66 5.89 6.57 -9.40
C LEU A 66 6.99 6.31 -10.44
N ALA A 67 8.22 6.76 -10.19
CA ALA A 67 9.28 6.72 -11.18
C ALA A 67 9.67 5.32 -11.70
N PRO A 68 9.64 4.23 -10.90
CA PRO A 68 9.97 2.90 -11.41
C PRO A 68 9.19 2.49 -12.66
N ARG A 69 7.92 2.93 -12.75
CA ARG A 69 7.02 2.60 -13.86
C ARG A 69 6.84 3.73 -14.86
N PHE A 70 6.91 4.99 -14.39
CA PHE A 70 6.47 6.15 -15.15
C PHE A 70 7.57 7.20 -15.40
N ARG A 71 8.84 6.79 -15.48
CA ARG A 71 9.96 7.68 -15.88
C ARG A 71 10.36 7.41 -17.34
N PRO A 72 10.18 8.37 -18.28
CA PRO A 72 9.45 9.63 -18.14
C PRO A 72 7.92 9.45 -18.19
N TRP A 73 7.19 10.40 -17.62
CA TRP A 73 5.72 10.43 -17.70
C TRP A 73 5.27 10.76 -19.12
N ARG A 74 4.21 10.10 -19.59
CA ARG A 74 3.67 10.25 -20.95
C ARG A 74 2.17 10.56 -20.88
N PRO A 75 1.76 11.85 -20.94
CA PRO A 75 0.38 12.29 -20.72
C PRO A 75 -0.69 11.62 -21.58
N LYS A 76 -0.33 11.14 -22.78
CA LYS A 76 -1.25 10.51 -23.74
C LYS A 76 -1.34 8.99 -23.61
N GLU A 77 -0.39 8.40 -22.88
CA GLU A 77 -0.28 6.94 -22.72
C GLU A 77 -0.63 6.52 -21.29
N HIS A 78 -0.17 7.29 -20.30
CA HIS A 78 -0.36 7.00 -18.90
C HIS A 78 -1.58 7.74 -18.34
N HIS A 79 -2.45 6.98 -17.70
CA HIS A 79 -3.68 7.47 -17.11
C HIS A 79 -3.72 7.17 -15.61
N VAL A 80 -4.71 7.74 -14.92
CA VAL A 80 -4.91 7.50 -13.48
C VAL A 80 -5.07 6.00 -13.15
N PHE A 81 -5.71 5.21 -14.01
CA PHE A 81 -5.87 3.78 -13.76
C PHE A 81 -4.54 3.01 -13.82
N ASP A 82 -3.59 3.45 -14.65
CA ASP A 82 -2.23 2.87 -14.69
C ASP A 82 -1.51 3.15 -13.37
N VAL A 83 -1.65 4.37 -12.84
CA VAL A 83 -1.09 4.76 -11.55
C VAL A 83 -1.68 3.90 -10.44
N LEU A 84 -3.00 3.75 -10.39
CA LEU A 84 -3.69 2.90 -9.41
C LEU A 84 -3.27 1.43 -9.53
N HIS A 85 -3.11 0.94 -10.77
CA HIS A 85 -2.61 -0.40 -11.02
C HIS A 85 -1.18 -0.58 -10.49
N TRP A 86 -0.31 0.40 -10.72
CA TRP A 86 1.06 0.38 -10.21
C TRP A 86 1.10 0.41 -8.68
N VAL A 87 0.29 1.25 -8.04
CA VAL A 87 0.15 1.26 -6.56
C VAL A 87 -0.22 -0.13 -6.07
N LYS A 88 -1.19 -0.81 -6.69
CA LYS A 88 -1.56 -2.19 -6.32
C LYS A 88 -0.44 -3.18 -6.58
N ALA A 89 0.29 -3.05 -7.69
CA ALA A 89 1.35 -3.96 -8.09
C ALA A 89 2.57 -3.87 -7.16
N ALA A 90 2.92 -2.67 -6.68
CA ALA A 90 4.07 -2.42 -5.83
C ALA A 90 4.06 -3.21 -4.51
N PHE A 91 2.88 -3.61 -4.01
CA PHE A 91 2.75 -4.43 -2.79
C PHE A 91 2.88 -5.94 -3.06
N LYS A 92 3.07 -6.35 -4.31
CA LYS A 92 3.25 -7.76 -4.69
C LYS A 92 4.73 -8.12 -4.67
N LYS A 93 5.00 -9.38 -4.31
CA LYS A 93 6.36 -9.92 -4.22
C LYS A 93 7.23 -9.65 -5.46
N HIS A 94 6.72 -9.92 -6.66
CA HIS A 94 7.52 -9.72 -7.88
C HIS A 94 7.91 -8.24 -8.11
N ALA A 95 7.03 -7.30 -7.74
CA ALA A 95 7.31 -5.89 -7.95
C ALA A 95 8.36 -5.40 -6.94
N LEU A 96 8.29 -5.90 -5.70
CA LEU A 96 9.27 -5.73 -4.63
C LEU A 96 10.65 -6.27 -5.06
N ASP A 97 10.69 -7.50 -5.58
CA ASP A 97 11.94 -8.13 -6.06
C ASP A 97 12.64 -7.34 -7.20
N ASP A 98 11.87 -6.56 -7.98
CA ASP A 98 12.37 -5.74 -9.10
C ASP A 98 12.69 -4.28 -8.73
N VAL A 99 12.46 -3.86 -7.47
CA VAL A 99 12.75 -2.49 -7.02
C VAL A 99 14.26 -2.23 -7.06
N LYS A 100 14.64 -1.02 -7.45
CA LYS A 100 16.04 -0.56 -7.47
C LYS A 100 16.28 0.44 -6.36
N GLU A 101 17.47 0.39 -5.75
CA GLU A 101 17.87 1.31 -4.67
C GLU A 101 17.66 2.78 -5.03
N ALA A 102 17.96 3.13 -6.28
CA ALA A 102 17.85 4.50 -6.79
C ALA A 102 16.42 5.04 -6.77
N ASP A 103 15.42 4.17 -6.75
CA ASP A 103 14.01 4.54 -6.71
C ASP A 103 13.39 4.34 -5.32
N CYS A 104 14.16 3.90 -4.32
CA CYS A 104 13.68 3.73 -2.96
C CYS A 104 13.69 5.04 -2.19
N PHE A 105 12.51 5.47 -1.74
CA PHE A 105 12.39 6.58 -0.80
C PHE A 105 12.67 6.13 0.63
N ASN A 106 12.32 4.88 0.98
CA ASN A 106 12.72 4.26 2.23
C ASN A 106 13.90 3.29 2.00
N LYS A 107 15.12 3.80 2.19
CA LYS A 107 16.35 2.99 2.06
C LYS A 107 16.47 1.90 3.13
N GLU A 108 15.83 2.06 4.28
CA GLU A 108 15.83 1.03 5.31
C GLU A 108 14.99 -0.16 4.86
N ALA A 109 13.79 0.08 4.33
CA ALA A 109 12.95 -0.99 3.77
C ALA A 109 13.67 -1.74 2.65
N TYR A 110 14.33 -1.04 1.73
CA TYR A 110 15.14 -1.66 0.68
C TYR A 110 16.34 -2.45 1.21
N ARG A 111 16.99 -1.99 2.30
CA ARG A 111 18.12 -2.70 2.90
C ARG A 111 17.69 -4.04 3.50
N TYR A 112 16.48 -4.11 4.06
CA TYR A 112 15.91 -5.35 4.58
C TYR A 112 15.24 -6.19 3.47
N GLU A 113 14.92 -5.58 2.33
CA GLU A 113 14.39 -6.26 1.17
C GLU A 113 15.45 -7.19 0.54
N PRO A 114 15.14 -8.49 0.44
CA PRO A 114 16.14 -9.48 0.11
C PRO A 114 16.40 -9.48 -1.40
N HIS A 115 17.50 -8.86 -1.83
CA HIS A 115 17.88 -8.85 -3.24
C HIS A 115 18.35 -10.23 -3.68
N PRO A 116 17.92 -10.72 -4.86
CA PRO A 116 18.56 -11.88 -5.47
C PRO A 116 20.02 -11.54 -5.65
N LEU A 117 20.85 -12.32 -4.97
CA LEU A 117 22.27 -12.09 -4.91
C LEU A 117 22.82 -11.96 -6.31
N ILE A 118 23.48 -10.82 -6.52
CA ILE A 118 24.28 -10.52 -7.71
C ILE A 118 24.93 -11.81 -8.17
N SER A 119 24.74 -12.13 -9.45
CA SER A 119 25.31 -13.26 -10.20
C SER A 119 26.82 -13.42 -9.96
N PHE A 120 27.20 -13.92 -8.80
CA PHE A 120 28.55 -14.37 -8.49
C PHE A 120 28.55 -15.89 -8.59
N PRO A 121 29.59 -16.49 -9.19
CA PRO A 121 29.77 -17.95 -9.18
C PRO A 121 30.12 -18.36 -7.74
N ALA A 122 29.11 -18.49 -6.88
CA ALA A 122 29.29 -18.90 -5.50
C ALA A 122 29.45 -20.42 -5.42
N THR A 123 30.53 -20.87 -4.78
CA THR A 123 30.70 -22.26 -4.34
C THR A 123 29.56 -22.64 -3.38
N ALA A 124 29.18 -23.92 -3.33
CA ALA A 124 27.98 -24.41 -2.64
C ALA A 124 27.83 -23.96 -1.16
N VAL A 125 28.95 -23.73 -0.45
CA VAL A 125 28.98 -23.25 0.94
C VAL A 125 28.57 -21.77 1.03
N LEU A 126 29.07 -20.93 0.12
CA LEU A 126 28.66 -19.53 0.02
C LEU A 126 27.18 -19.45 -0.31
N THR A 127 26.66 -20.27 -1.22
CA THR A 127 25.23 -20.33 -1.55
C THR A 127 24.35 -20.66 -0.34
N GLN A 128 24.78 -21.57 0.54
CA GLN A 128 24.03 -21.91 1.76
C GLN A 128 24.05 -20.77 2.80
N LEU A 129 25.20 -20.14 3.02
CA LEU A 129 25.33 -19.00 3.94
C LEU A 129 24.55 -17.79 3.42
N LEU A 130 24.65 -17.53 2.12
CA LEU A 130 23.91 -16.53 1.40
C LEU A 130 22.40 -16.78 1.46
N ARG A 131 21.95 -18.04 1.34
CA ARG A 131 20.53 -18.41 1.52
C ARG A 131 20.06 -18.21 2.96
N ARG A 132 20.90 -18.46 3.96
CA ARG A 132 20.57 -18.17 5.38
C ARG A 132 20.47 -16.67 5.63
N LEU A 133 21.45 -15.89 5.17
CA LEU A 133 21.41 -14.43 5.25
C LEU A 133 20.21 -13.85 4.48
N TYR A 134 19.88 -14.41 3.32
CA TYR A 134 18.66 -14.08 2.57
C TYR A 134 17.41 -14.40 3.38
N HIS A 135 17.34 -15.57 4.03
CA HIS A 135 16.20 -15.95 4.86
C HIS A 135 16.06 -15.05 6.10
N ASP A 136 17.17 -14.64 6.72
CA ASP A 136 17.18 -13.78 7.91
C ASP A 136 16.84 -12.32 7.59
N THR A 137 17.31 -11.82 6.44
CA THR A 137 16.92 -10.49 5.95
C THR A 137 15.46 -10.47 5.49
N THR A 138 15.02 -11.48 4.74
CA THR A 138 13.61 -11.66 4.35
C THR A 138 12.70 -11.72 5.58
N SER A 139 13.13 -12.43 6.65
CA SER A 139 12.32 -12.53 7.87
C SER A 139 12.22 -11.19 8.60
N SER A 140 13.28 -10.37 8.58
CA SER A 140 13.25 -9.02 9.17
C SER A 140 12.33 -8.06 8.41
N PHE A 141 12.37 -8.05 7.07
CA PHE A 141 11.46 -7.23 6.27
C PHE A 141 10.01 -7.70 6.38
N ALA A 142 9.78 -9.02 6.28
CA ALA A 142 8.45 -9.60 6.41
C ALA A 142 7.84 -9.27 7.79
N ALA A 143 8.62 -9.29 8.86
CA ALA A 143 8.17 -8.90 10.19
C ALA A 143 7.74 -7.43 10.26
N LEU A 144 8.53 -6.51 9.70
CA LEU A 144 8.20 -5.08 9.67
C LEU A 144 6.97 -4.77 8.79
N ALA A 145 6.86 -5.42 7.64
CA ALA A 145 5.69 -5.32 6.76
C ALA A 145 4.42 -5.87 7.45
N THR A 146 4.55 -6.99 8.18
CA THR A 146 3.45 -7.56 8.98
C THR A 146 3.04 -6.63 10.11
N GLN A 147 4.01 -6.04 10.82
CA GLN A 147 3.74 -5.07 11.87
C GLN A 147 3.00 -3.84 11.33
N SER A 148 3.45 -3.32 10.19
CA SER A 148 2.76 -2.23 9.49
C SER A 148 1.33 -2.61 9.11
N SER A 149 1.11 -3.85 8.65
CA SER A 149 -0.21 -4.39 8.35
C SER A 149 -1.11 -4.40 9.59
N MET A 150 -0.62 -4.92 10.71
CA MET A 150 -1.35 -4.96 11.99
C MET A 150 -1.72 -3.55 12.49
N LEU A 151 -0.79 -2.59 12.38
CA LEU A 151 -1.04 -1.21 12.79
C LEU A 151 -2.09 -0.53 11.91
N SER A 152 -2.09 -0.82 10.60
CA SER A 152 -3.08 -0.28 9.65
C SER A 152 -4.52 -0.67 9.99
N GLN A 153 -4.71 -1.83 10.64
CA GLN A 153 -6.00 -2.35 11.06
C GLN A 153 -6.42 -1.89 12.46
N SER A 154 -5.54 -1.21 13.20
CA SER A 154 -5.83 -0.81 14.57
C SER A 154 -7.04 0.12 14.62
N ALA A 155 -7.83 0.04 15.70
CA ALA A 155 -9.01 0.87 15.88
C ALA A 155 -8.66 2.37 15.81
N SER A 156 -7.50 2.77 16.34
CA SER A 156 -6.99 4.14 16.22
C SER A 156 -6.70 4.52 14.76
N ALA A 157 -6.00 3.68 13.99
CA ALA A 157 -5.73 3.99 12.58
C ALA A 157 -7.00 4.03 11.70
N LEU A 158 -8.01 3.24 12.04
CA LEU A 158 -9.24 3.16 11.26
C LEU A 158 -10.26 4.25 11.63
N PHE A 159 -10.48 4.48 12.93
CA PHE A 159 -11.62 5.23 13.45
C PHE A 159 -11.26 6.56 14.11
N ASP A 160 -10.02 6.75 14.56
CA ASP A 160 -9.60 8.01 15.17
C ASP A 160 -9.31 9.07 14.10
N LYS A 161 -9.91 10.25 14.26
CA LYS A 161 -9.74 11.39 13.34
C LYS A 161 -8.44 12.13 13.56
N ASP A 162 -7.90 12.05 14.77
CA ASP A 162 -6.68 12.73 15.18
C ASP A 162 -5.47 11.80 15.18
N HIS A 163 -5.62 10.59 14.63
CA HIS A 163 -4.52 9.63 14.53
C HIS A 163 -3.33 10.28 13.81
N PRO A 164 -2.15 10.35 14.43
CA PRO A 164 -0.96 10.85 13.76
C PRO A 164 -0.66 9.94 12.58
N SER A 165 -0.44 10.55 11.43
CA SER A 165 -0.21 9.88 10.16
C SER A 165 1.03 10.48 9.51
N MET A 166 1.78 9.72 8.72
CA MET A 166 2.97 10.24 8.00
C MET A 166 2.62 11.46 7.12
N ALA A 167 1.38 11.58 6.66
CA ALA A 167 0.90 12.72 5.88
C ALA A 167 0.45 13.94 6.73
N GLY A 168 0.62 13.90 8.05
CA GLY A 168 0.17 14.93 9.00
C GLY A 168 -1.30 14.83 9.40
N LYS A 169 -1.83 15.89 10.03
CA LYS A 169 -3.26 16.03 10.39
C LYS A 169 -4.09 16.41 9.17
N GLY A 170 -4.32 15.46 8.27
CA GLY A 170 -5.26 15.60 7.17
C GLY A 170 -6.63 15.04 7.57
N SER A 171 -7.71 15.79 7.36
CA SER A 171 -9.06 15.21 7.40
C SER A 171 -9.15 14.13 6.32
N HIS A 172 -9.16 12.86 6.73
CA HIS A 172 -9.50 11.76 5.83
C HIS A 172 -10.95 11.95 5.41
N SER A 173 -11.24 12.04 4.10
CA SER A 173 -12.64 12.11 3.66
C SER A 173 -13.32 10.75 3.81
N MET A 174 -12.60 9.65 3.59
CA MET A 174 -13.08 8.29 3.86
C MET A 174 -12.90 7.93 5.33
N GLN A 175 -13.92 8.25 6.13
CA GLN A 175 -13.98 7.90 7.55
C GLN A 175 -14.66 6.54 7.72
N PHE A 176 -13.97 5.62 8.40
CA PHE A 176 -14.63 4.42 8.89
C PHE A 176 -15.38 4.75 10.16
N LYS A 177 -16.54 4.10 10.31
CA LYS A 177 -17.34 4.18 11.52
C LYS A 177 -17.49 2.77 12.07
N GLU A 178 -17.10 2.60 13.33
CA GLU A 178 -17.36 1.36 14.04
C GLU A 178 -18.87 1.18 14.21
N LEU A 179 -19.37 0.00 13.84
CA LEU A 179 -20.78 -0.37 13.98
C LEU A 179 -20.89 -1.49 15.01
N LYS A 180 -21.85 -1.34 15.93
CA LYS A 180 -22.24 -2.44 16.82
C LYS A 180 -22.92 -3.57 16.01
N PRO A 181 -22.91 -4.82 16.47
CA PRO A 181 -23.56 -5.94 15.79
C PRO A 181 -25.02 -5.61 15.37
N ASP A 182 -25.82 -5.10 16.29
CA ASP A 182 -27.22 -4.71 16.00
C ASP A 182 -27.34 -3.64 14.90
N GLN A 183 -26.38 -2.70 14.85
CA GLN A 183 -26.35 -1.66 13.83
C GLN A 183 -25.92 -2.21 12.46
N LEU A 184 -24.98 -3.15 12.47
CA LEU A 184 -24.53 -3.85 11.26
C LEU A 184 -25.68 -4.68 10.68
N ASP A 185 -26.40 -5.45 11.50
CA ASP A 185 -27.52 -6.29 11.06
C ASP A 185 -28.67 -5.45 10.51
N ALA A 186 -29.01 -4.35 11.19
CA ALA A 186 -30.00 -3.40 10.72
C ALA A 186 -29.59 -2.77 9.37
N LEU A 187 -28.30 -2.43 9.21
CA LEU A 187 -27.78 -1.86 7.97
C LEU A 187 -27.76 -2.90 6.84
N ARG A 188 -27.32 -4.13 7.11
CA ARG A 188 -27.35 -5.26 6.15
C ARG A 188 -28.75 -5.50 5.65
N LYS A 189 -29.73 -5.58 6.56
CA LYS A 189 -31.15 -5.72 6.23
C LYS A 189 -31.67 -4.56 5.38
N LYS A 190 -31.31 -3.32 5.72
CA LYS A 190 -31.70 -2.13 4.95
C LYS A 190 -31.13 -2.14 3.54
N LEU A 191 -29.91 -2.67 3.36
CA LEU A 191 -29.24 -2.79 2.07
C LEU A 191 -29.63 -4.06 1.30
N GLY A 192 -30.50 -4.92 1.88
CA GLY A 192 -30.91 -6.18 1.28
C GLY A 192 -29.78 -7.22 1.19
N LEU A 193 -28.73 -7.08 2.01
CA LEU A 193 -27.62 -8.02 2.06
C LEU A 193 -28.00 -9.22 2.93
N GLN A 194 -27.85 -10.42 2.38
CA GLN A 194 -28.00 -11.68 3.11
C GLN A 194 -26.62 -12.24 3.48
N ASP A 195 -26.56 -13.04 4.53
CA ASP A 195 -25.36 -13.80 4.84
C ASP A 195 -25.10 -14.81 3.73
N TRP A 196 -23.82 -15.01 3.39
CA TRP A 196 -23.45 -16.09 2.50
C TRP A 196 -23.69 -17.39 3.25
N GLU A 197 -24.78 -18.08 2.94
CA GLU A 197 -24.97 -19.46 3.38
C GLU A 197 -23.91 -20.31 2.67
N ASP A 198 -23.06 -20.99 3.45
CA ASP A 198 -22.18 -22.03 2.92
C ASP A 198 -23.08 -23.06 2.25
N VAL A 199 -23.07 -23.07 0.91
CA VAL A 199 -23.69 -24.14 0.13
C VAL A 199 -22.88 -25.39 0.44
N ALA A 200 -23.33 -26.14 1.45
CA ALA A 200 -22.84 -27.47 1.72
C ALA A 200 -23.16 -28.31 0.48
N GLU A 201 -22.16 -28.50 -0.37
CA GLU A 201 -22.19 -29.51 -1.43
C GLU A 201 -22.53 -30.86 -0.77
N SER A 202 -23.69 -31.39 -1.15
CA SER A 202 -24.22 -32.69 -0.70
C SER A 202 -23.94 -33.77 -1.72
#